data_AF-A0A5B7X9H1-F1
#
_entry.id   AF-A0A5B7X9H1-F1
#
_cell.length_a   1.000
_cell.length_b   1.000
_cell.length_c   1.000
_cell.angle_alpha   90.00
_cell.angle_beta   90.00
_cell.angle_gamma   90.00
#
_symmetry.space_group_name_H-M   'P 1'
#
loop_
_entity.id
_entity.type
_entity.pdbx_description
1 polymer ?
#
loop_
_entity_poly.entity_id
_entity_poly.type
_entity_poly.pdbx_seq_one_letter_code
_entity_poly.pdbx_strand_id
1 'polypeptide(L)'
;MRGNNDNANIIQKIAAGNQLEVKSCRPLGGGDINEVYLLETAKDKFIIKLNDASRFPGMFEAEKEGLEELSAAGVIKVPEVKKVGEESGASYILMEYINSAKPPIDFSRKFGQQLAALHKTTAKDFGFKSNNYIGSLPQCNTSCTTAAEFYITQRLEPQIKMAKDKGNDLGDPSALYKNCEALIPQEPPALVHGDLWSGNYMVGNRGEPCLIDPAVSYAPREMDLGMMKLFGGFDKEIFETYEEHFPTEAGLEERIPLWQLYYLLVHLNIFGSGYRSQVSSILNRYS
;
A
#
# COMPACT_ATOMS: atom_id res chain seq x y z
N MET A 1 -0.90 -13.61 -21.53
CA MET A 1 0.19 -13.81 -20.57
C MET A 1 1.46 -13.99 -21.38
N ARG A 2 2.49 -13.18 -21.14
CA ARG A 2 3.80 -13.32 -21.80
C ARG A 2 4.52 -14.54 -21.20
N GLY A 3 5.37 -15.21 -21.97
CA GLY A 3 6.09 -16.37 -21.45
C GLY A 3 7.29 -15.94 -20.59
N ASN A 4 7.74 -16.79 -19.65
CA ASN A 4 8.94 -16.53 -18.84
C ASN A 4 10.19 -16.18 -19.68
N ASN A 5 10.30 -16.73 -20.90
CA ASN A 5 11.40 -16.42 -21.83
C ASN A 5 11.33 -14.99 -22.38
N ASP A 6 10.14 -14.42 -22.54
CA ASP A 6 9.97 -13.04 -23.02
C ASP A 6 10.41 -12.05 -21.95
N ASN A 7 10.05 -12.31 -20.69
CA ASN A 7 10.45 -11.46 -19.56
C ASN A 7 11.96 -11.50 -19.33
N ALA A 8 12.61 -12.65 -19.47
CA ALA A 8 14.06 -12.75 -19.38
C ALA A 8 14.76 -11.83 -20.41
N ASN A 9 14.26 -11.80 -21.65
CA ASN A 9 14.80 -10.92 -22.69
C ASN A 9 14.55 -9.43 -22.39
N ILE A 10 13.36 -9.08 -21.90
CA ILE A 10 13.01 -7.71 -21.48
C ILE A 10 13.95 -7.25 -20.37
N ILE A 11 14.13 -8.08 -19.34
CA ILE A 11 15.01 -7.79 -18.20
C ILE A 11 16.45 -7.56 -18.66
N GLN A 12 16.96 -8.38 -19.59
CA GLN A 12 18.30 -8.20 -20.14
C GLN A 12 18.46 -6.86 -20.87
N LYS A 13 17.47 -6.43 -21.65
CA LYS A 13 17.47 -5.10 -22.29
C LYS A 13 17.45 -3.97 -21.26
N ILE A 14 16.60 -4.08 -20.24
CA ILE A 14 16.50 -3.09 -19.15
C ILE A 14 17.84 -3.01 -18.41
N ALA A 15 18.43 -4.15 -18.06
CA ALA A 15 19.73 -4.23 -17.40
C ALA A 15 20.84 -3.57 -18.23
N ALA A 16 20.94 -3.91 -19.52
CA ALA A 16 21.91 -3.31 -20.43
C ALA A 16 21.73 -1.78 -20.56
N GLY A 17 20.48 -1.30 -20.70
CA GLY A 17 20.15 0.13 -20.76
C GLY A 17 20.49 0.89 -19.47
N ASN A 18 20.53 0.20 -18.33
CA ASN A 18 20.92 0.75 -17.03
C ASN A 18 22.37 0.41 -16.63
N GLN A 19 23.19 -0.09 -17.56
CA GLN A 19 24.61 -0.46 -17.34
C GLN A 19 24.79 -1.46 -16.19
N LEU A 20 23.83 -2.37 -16.02
CA LEU A 20 23.88 -3.44 -15.02
C LEU A 20 24.37 -4.74 -15.67
N GLU A 21 25.53 -5.21 -15.22
CA GLU A 21 26.03 -6.54 -15.58
C GLU A 21 25.36 -7.59 -14.66
N VAL A 22 24.23 -8.14 -15.14
CA VAL A 22 23.43 -9.12 -14.40
C VAL A 22 24.08 -10.50 -14.51
N LYS A 23 24.48 -11.06 -13.37
CA LYS A 23 25.04 -12.42 -13.24
C LYS A 23 23.95 -13.47 -13.09
N SER A 24 22.89 -13.14 -12.36
CA SER A 24 21.74 -14.03 -12.16
C SER A 24 20.46 -13.21 -12.13
N CYS A 25 19.39 -13.79 -12.67
CA CYS A 25 18.04 -13.27 -12.59
C CYS A 25 17.15 -14.44 -12.17
N ARG A 26 16.40 -14.26 -11.09
CA ARG A 26 15.45 -15.28 -10.62
C ARG A 26 14.11 -14.65 -10.25
N PRO A 27 12.99 -15.30 -10.58
CA PRO A 27 11.69 -14.84 -10.12
C PRO A 27 11.62 -14.92 -8.58
N LEU A 28 10.92 -13.96 -7.99
CA LEU A 28 10.49 -13.99 -6.60
C LEU A 28 8.98 -14.26 -6.58
N GLY A 29 8.55 -15.13 -5.67
CA GLY A 29 7.13 -15.30 -5.39
C GLY A 29 6.58 -14.15 -4.54
N GLY A 30 5.26 -14.00 -4.51
CA GLY A 30 4.55 -13.07 -3.62
C GLY A 30 3.87 -11.89 -4.30
N GLY A 31 4.06 -11.67 -5.60
CA GLY A 31 3.29 -10.70 -6.37
C GLY A 31 2.04 -11.34 -6.98
N ASP A 32 0.85 -10.88 -6.59
CA ASP A 32 -0.42 -11.34 -7.20
C ASP A 32 -0.71 -10.68 -8.56
N ILE A 33 -0.04 -9.55 -8.83
CA ILE A 33 -0.34 -8.67 -9.97
C ILE A 33 0.89 -8.39 -10.82
N ASN A 34 2.04 -8.16 -10.17
CA ASN A 34 3.31 -7.84 -10.82
C ASN A 34 4.22 -9.07 -10.84
N GLU A 35 4.97 -9.23 -11.93
CA GLU A 35 6.03 -10.23 -11.98
C GLU A 35 7.31 -9.64 -11.39
N VAL A 36 7.82 -10.24 -10.30
CA VAL A 36 8.93 -9.70 -9.53
C VAL A 36 10.16 -10.58 -9.71
N TYR A 37 11.32 -9.97 -9.96
CA TYR A 37 12.59 -10.67 -10.14
C TYR A 37 13.68 -10.04 -9.28
N LEU A 38 14.55 -10.90 -8.72
CA LEU A 38 15.81 -10.49 -8.13
C LEU A 38 16.90 -10.52 -9.21
N LEU A 39 17.55 -9.38 -9.41
CA LEU A 39 18.74 -9.25 -10.23
C LEU A 39 19.97 -9.20 -9.33
N GLU A 40 20.91 -10.11 -9.56
CA GLU A 40 22.20 -10.09 -8.89
C GLU A 40 23.28 -9.65 -9.86
N THR A 41 24.03 -8.63 -9.50
CA THR A 41 25.21 -8.15 -10.25
C THR A 41 26.49 -8.57 -9.54
N ALA A 42 27.65 -8.14 -10.05
CA ALA A 42 28.92 -8.36 -9.36
C ALA A 42 29.03 -7.65 -8.00
N LYS A 43 28.31 -6.54 -7.81
CA LYS A 43 28.45 -5.64 -6.66
C LYS A 43 27.18 -5.57 -5.82
N ASP A 44 26.05 -5.43 -6.50
CA ASP A 44 24.77 -5.08 -5.89
C ASP A 44 23.65 -6.03 -6.32
N LYS A 45 22.55 -5.98 -5.57
CA LYS A 45 21.30 -6.67 -5.89
C LYS A 45 20.19 -5.65 -6.12
N PHE A 46 19.28 -5.95 -7.05
CA PHE A 46 18.15 -5.10 -7.39
C PHE A 46 16.87 -5.92 -7.48
N ILE A 47 15.74 -5.28 -7.19
CA ILE A 47 14.43 -5.79 -7.56
C ILE A 47 14.02 -5.13 -8.87
N ILE A 48 13.52 -5.95 -9.79
CA ILE A 48 12.76 -5.47 -10.93
C ILE A 48 11.34 -6.02 -10.87
N LYS A 49 10.35 -5.15 -10.96
CA LYS A 49 8.95 -5.55 -11.15
C LYS A 49 8.55 -5.22 -12.59
N LEU A 50 7.80 -6.11 -13.20
CA LEU A 50 7.27 -5.96 -14.55
C LEU A 50 5.75 -6.05 -14.53
N ASN A 51 5.11 -5.28 -15.41
CA ASN A 51 3.69 -5.43 -15.71
C ASN A 51 3.42 -5.00 -17.17
N ASP A 52 2.20 -5.25 -17.65
CA ASP A 52 1.76 -4.83 -18.96
C ASP A 52 1.40 -3.33 -18.96
N ALA A 53 2.15 -2.53 -19.73
CA ALA A 53 1.98 -1.08 -19.77
C ALA A 53 0.59 -0.65 -20.25
N SER A 54 -0.06 -1.45 -21.10
CA SER A 54 -1.39 -1.13 -21.63
C SER A 54 -2.50 -1.40 -20.63
N ARG A 55 -2.30 -2.37 -19.72
CA ARG A 55 -3.29 -2.74 -18.70
C ARG A 55 -3.23 -1.84 -17.47
N PHE A 56 -2.04 -1.39 -17.10
CA PHE A 56 -1.80 -0.58 -15.89
C PHE A 56 -0.91 0.62 -16.19
N PRO A 57 -1.42 1.61 -16.94
CA PRO A 57 -0.64 2.77 -17.35
C PRO A 57 -0.20 3.60 -16.14
N GLY A 58 1.09 3.93 -16.05
CA GLY A 58 1.63 4.79 -14.99
C GLY A 58 1.76 4.13 -13.61
N MET A 59 1.53 2.82 -13.48
CA MET A 59 1.56 2.13 -12.18
C MET A 59 2.89 2.27 -11.46
N PHE A 60 4.00 2.11 -12.17
CA PHE A 60 5.33 2.16 -11.58
C PHE A 60 5.83 3.59 -11.35
N GLU A 61 5.40 4.55 -12.17
CA GLU A 61 5.57 5.98 -11.88
C GLU A 61 4.86 6.36 -10.59
N ALA A 62 3.62 5.89 -10.38
CA ALA A 62 2.86 6.12 -9.17
C ALA A 62 3.49 5.46 -7.93
N GLU A 63 3.97 4.21 -8.05
CA GLU A 63 4.70 3.52 -6.97
C GLU A 63 5.99 4.28 -6.61
N LYS A 64 6.75 4.73 -7.63
CA LYS A 64 7.93 5.56 -7.43
C LYS A 64 7.59 6.85 -6.69
N GLU A 65 6.55 7.57 -7.10
CA GLU A 65 6.12 8.81 -6.44
C GLU A 65 5.74 8.60 -4.97
N GLY A 66 5.10 7.47 -4.66
CA GLY A 66 4.78 7.08 -3.29
C GLY A 66 6.02 6.77 -2.45
N LEU A 67 6.95 5.97 -3.00
CA LEU A 67 8.22 5.66 -2.34
C LEU A 67 9.06 6.92 -2.09
N GLU A 68 9.12 7.85 -3.05
CA GLU A 68 9.81 9.13 -2.89
C GLU A 68 9.17 9.99 -1.79
N GLU A 69 7.83 10.02 -1.70
CA GLU A 69 7.12 10.76 -0.65
C GLU A 69 7.40 10.18 0.75
N LEU A 70 7.33 8.85 0.89
CA LEU A 70 7.66 8.17 2.16
C LEU A 70 9.13 8.37 2.55
N SER A 71 10.04 8.31 1.58
CA SER A 71 11.46 8.56 1.79
C SER A 71 11.73 10.00 2.27
N ALA A 72 11.02 10.97 1.70
CA ALA A 72 11.16 12.39 2.05
C ALA A 72 10.78 12.69 3.51
N ALA A 73 9.89 11.90 4.12
CA ALA A 73 9.58 12.02 5.54
C ALA A 73 10.77 11.68 6.45
N GLY A 74 11.73 10.86 5.97
CA GLY A 74 12.99 10.59 6.67
C GLY A 74 12.86 9.75 7.96
N VAL A 75 11.77 9.00 8.12
CA VAL A 75 11.42 8.30 9.37
C VAL A 75 11.52 6.77 9.29
N ILE A 76 11.05 6.16 8.21
CA ILE A 76 11.10 4.70 7.97
C ILE A 76 11.82 4.46 6.64
N LYS A 77 12.64 3.41 6.57
CA LYS A 77 13.33 3.06 5.33
C LYS A 77 12.32 2.61 4.28
N VAL A 78 12.56 2.98 3.04
CA VAL A 78 11.90 2.43 1.84
C VAL A 78 12.97 2.12 0.80
N PRO A 79 12.70 1.23 -0.18
CA PRO A 79 13.61 0.97 -1.28
C PRO A 79 13.86 2.24 -2.12
N GLU A 80 15.13 2.51 -2.42
CA GLU A 80 15.46 3.55 -3.40
C GLU A 80 15.08 3.10 -4.82
N VAL A 81 14.34 3.93 -5.54
CA VAL A 81 13.98 3.66 -6.94
C VAL A 81 15.08 4.15 -7.87
N LYS A 82 15.73 3.22 -8.56
CA LYS A 82 16.78 3.54 -9.54
C LYS A 82 16.19 4.02 -10.86
N LYS A 83 15.14 3.35 -11.35
CA LYS A 83 14.53 3.66 -12.65
C LYS A 83 13.10 3.14 -12.77
N VAL A 84 12.26 3.89 -13.47
CA VAL A 84 10.99 3.44 -14.04
C VAL A 84 11.02 3.65 -15.55
N GLY A 85 10.23 2.87 -16.28
CA GLY A 85 10.03 3.09 -17.71
C GLY A 85 9.29 1.95 -18.39
N GLU A 86 9.36 1.95 -19.71
CA GLU A 86 8.78 0.90 -20.54
C GLU A 86 9.85 0.26 -21.43
N GLU A 87 9.74 -1.05 -21.65
CA GLU A 87 10.59 -1.80 -22.58
C GLU A 87 9.77 -2.90 -23.24
N SER A 88 9.78 -2.95 -24.57
CA SER A 88 9.07 -3.96 -25.36
C SER A 88 7.60 -4.16 -24.91
N GLY A 89 6.91 -3.05 -24.59
CA GLY A 89 5.51 -3.01 -24.15
C GLY A 89 5.26 -3.44 -22.70
N ALA A 90 6.29 -3.78 -21.91
CA ALA A 90 6.17 -3.94 -20.47
C ALA A 90 6.55 -2.63 -19.77
N SER A 91 5.80 -2.23 -18.75
CA SER A 91 6.25 -1.22 -17.80
C SER A 91 7.13 -1.89 -16.74
N TYR A 92 8.07 -1.15 -16.16
CA TYR A 92 8.95 -1.66 -15.12
C TYR A 92 9.29 -0.62 -14.06
N ILE A 93 9.62 -1.13 -12.87
CA ILE A 93 10.35 -0.42 -11.82
C ILE A 93 11.57 -1.23 -11.42
N LEU A 94 12.71 -0.56 -11.34
CA LEU A 94 14.00 -1.09 -10.92
C LEU A 94 14.41 -0.36 -9.65
N MET A 95 14.60 -1.09 -8.55
CA MET A 95 14.81 -0.51 -7.21
C MET A 95 15.81 -1.31 -6.37
N GLU A 96 16.22 -0.70 -5.26
CA GLU A 96 17.06 -1.31 -4.24
C GLU A 96 16.51 -2.67 -3.79
N TYR A 97 17.37 -3.68 -3.71
CA TYR A 97 17.04 -4.91 -3.01
C TYR A 97 17.26 -4.75 -1.51
N ILE A 98 16.19 -4.88 -0.73
CA ILE A 98 16.27 -4.89 0.74
C ILE A 98 16.72 -6.28 1.20
N ASN A 99 17.94 -6.37 1.72
CA ASN A 99 18.45 -7.60 2.32
C ASN A 99 17.85 -7.78 3.72
N SER A 100 16.94 -8.75 3.86
CA SER A 100 16.25 -8.98 5.13
C SER A 100 17.16 -9.54 6.21
N ALA A 101 17.03 -9.02 7.42
CA ALA A 101 17.65 -9.58 8.62
C ALA A 101 16.61 -10.19 9.56
N LYS A 102 17.08 -10.85 10.64
CA LYS A 102 16.20 -11.20 11.76
C LYS A 102 15.84 -9.93 12.53
N PRO A 103 14.58 -9.78 13.00
CA PRO A 103 14.20 -8.64 13.82
C PRO A 103 15.05 -8.59 15.10
N PRO A 104 15.69 -7.45 15.42
CA PRO A 104 16.29 -7.26 16.74
C PRO A 104 15.21 -7.18 17.83
N ILE A 105 15.62 -7.31 19.09
CA ILE A 105 14.71 -7.31 20.26
C ILE A 105 13.87 -6.04 20.34
N ASP A 106 14.40 -4.90 19.92
CA ASP A 106 13.76 -3.59 19.95
C ASP A 106 13.02 -3.23 18.66
N PHE A 107 12.91 -4.16 17.70
CA PHE A 107 12.29 -3.90 16.40
C PHE A 107 10.88 -3.32 16.51
N SER A 108 10.03 -3.98 17.29
CA SER A 108 8.60 -3.65 17.40
C SER A 108 8.39 -2.26 18.02
N ARG A 109 9.19 -1.91 19.04
CA ARG A 109 9.23 -0.56 19.61
C ARG A 109 9.69 0.47 18.58
N LYS A 110 10.81 0.22 17.89
CA LYS A 110 11.33 1.12 16.86
C LYS A 110 10.32 1.33 15.74
N PHE A 111 9.63 0.29 15.31
CA PHE A 111 8.62 0.39 14.27
C PHE A 111 7.42 1.23 14.73
N GLY A 112 6.88 0.97 15.93
CA GLY A 112 5.78 1.78 16.48
C GLY A 112 6.14 3.27 16.58
N GLN A 113 7.36 3.58 17.06
CA GLN A 113 7.89 4.95 17.12
C GLN A 113 7.98 5.61 15.75
N GLN A 114 8.56 4.92 14.76
CA GLN A 114 8.75 5.47 13.43
C GLN A 114 7.44 5.60 12.65
N LEU A 115 6.48 4.69 12.85
CA LEU A 115 5.16 4.77 12.24
C LEU A 115 4.37 5.96 12.80
N ALA A 116 4.44 6.19 14.12
CA ALA A 116 3.88 7.38 14.73
C ALA A 116 4.52 8.67 14.19
N ALA A 117 5.84 8.67 13.96
CA ALA A 117 6.53 9.80 13.34
C ALA A 117 6.13 10.01 11.87
N LEU A 118 5.94 8.93 11.10
CA LEU A 118 5.44 8.99 9.72
C LEU A 118 4.05 9.63 9.67
N HIS A 119 3.12 9.15 10.49
CA HIS A 119 1.76 9.67 10.52
C HIS A 119 1.64 11.12 11.02
N LYS A 120 2.69 11.66 11.69
CA LYS A 120 2.79 13.09 12.02
C LYS A 120 3.20 13.96 10.84
N THR A 121 3.59 13.37 9.71
CA THR A 121 3.82 14.11 8.46
C THR A 121 2.47 14.41 7.83
N THR A 122 2.10 15.70 7.78
CA THR A 122 0.75 16.13 7.38
C THR A 122 0.74 16.95 6.10
N ALA A 123 -0.41 17.02 5.46
CA ALA A 123 -0.70 17.96 4.36
C ALA A 123 -1.87 18.89 4.72
N LYS A 124 -2.12 19.87 3.86
CA LYS A 124 -3.26 20.79 4.02
C LYS A 124 -4.60 20.07 3.85
N ASP A 125 -4.70 19.25 2.81
CA ASP A 125 -5.92 18.56 2.41
C ASP A 125 -5.65 17.05 2.34
N PHE A 126 -6.71 16.24 2.45
CA PHE A 126 -6.65 14.79 2.22
C PHE A 126 -6.48 14.49 0.74
N GLY A 127 -5.86 13.35 0.41
CA GLY A 127 -5.58 12.94 -0.96
C GLY A 127 -4.09 12.94 -1.27
N PHE A 128 -3.76 13.07 -2.55
CA PHE A 128 -2.37 13.01 -3.00
C PHE A 128 -2.21 13.79 -4.30
N LYS A 129 -0.96 14.11 -4.68
CA LYS A 129 -0.65 14.88 -5.89
C LYS A 129 -1.13 14.21 -7.18
N SER A 130 -1.28 12.89 -7.17
CA SER A 130 -1.66 12.07 -8.31
C SER A 130 -2.51 10.87 -7.85
N ASN A 131 -3.37 10.38 -8.74
CA ASN A 131 -4.02 9.07 -8.56
C ASN A 131 -2.95 7.97 -8.68
N ASN A 132 -3.14 6.90 -7.95
CA ASN A 132 -2.23 5.75 -7.95
C ASN A 132 -3.03 4.43 -7.99
N TYR A 133 -2.46 3.36 -7.45
CA TYR A 133 -3.04 2.03 -7.46
C TYR A 133 -3.06 1.43 -6.06
N ILE A 134 -4.09 0.63 -5.78
CA ILE A 134 -4.15 -0.31 -4.66
C ILE A 134 -4.26 -1.72 -5.24
N GLY A 135 -3.17 -2.48 -5.14
CA GLY A 135 -3.01 -3.68 -5.95
C GLY A 135 -3.18 -3.35 -7.44
N SER A 136 -4.20 -3.94 -8.08
CA SER A 136 -4.48 -3.77 -9.52
C SER A 136 -5.59 -2.74 -9.79
N LEU A 137 -6.18 -2.17 -8.75
CA LEU A 137 -7.30 -1.26 -8.87
C LEU A 137 -6.80 0.19 -8.89
N PRO A 138 -7.36 1.05 -9.75
CA PRO A 138 -7.08 2.48 -9.67
C PRO A 138 -7.57 3.02 -8.31
N GLN A 139 -6.76 3.88 -7.70
CA GLN A 139 -7.05 4.58 -6.45
C GLN A 139 -7.13 6.08 -6.71
N CYS A 140 -8.30 6.67 -6.46
CA CYS A 140 -8.53 8.10 -6.57
C CYS A 140 -7.93 8.84 -5.36
N ASN A 141 -7.29 9.99 -5.60
CA ASN A 141 -6.65 10.80 -4.58
C ASN A 141 -7.01 12.29 -4.72
N THR A 142 -8.21 12.57 -5.24
CA THR A 142 -8.71 13.94 -5.36
C THR A 142 -8.70 14.62 -3.99
N SER A 143 -8.32 15.90 -3.98
CA SER A 143 -8.25 16.69 -2.75
C SER A 143 -9.61 16.79 -2.06
N CYS A 144 -9.64 16.48 -0.77
CA CYS A 144 -10.81 16.61 0.11
C CYS A 144 -10.43 17.37 1.38
N THR A 145 -11.38 18.11 1.96
CA THR A 145 -11.09 18.96 3.13
C THR A 145 -11.39 18.28 4.46
N THR A 146 -12.12 17.17 4.45
CA THR A 146 -12.47 16.42 5.67
C THR A 146 -12.15 14.94 5.54
N ALA A 147 -11.87 14.31 6.68
CA ALA A 147 -11.51 12.88 6.76
C ALA A 147 -12.64 11.97 6.26
N ALA A 148 -13.88 12.27 6.66
CA ALA A 148 -15.06 11.50 6.26
C ALA A 148 -15.35 11.64 4.75
N GLU A 149 -15.31 12.86 4.21
CA GLU A 149 -15.49 13.11 2.77
C GLU A 149 -14.46 12.31 1.95
N PHE A 150 -13.19 12.35 2.34
CA PHE A 150 -12.13 11.61 1.68
C PHE A 150 -12.41 10.10 1.70
N TYR A 151 -12.70 9.55 2.88
CA TYR A 151 -12.95 8.12 3.03
C TYR A 151 -14.17 7.64 2.23
N ILE A 152 -15.26 8.42 2.24
CA ILE A 152 -16.47 8.07 1.50
C ILE A 152 -16.20 8.15 -0.01
N THR A 153 -15.78 9.30 -0.50
CA THR A 153 -15.76 9.60 -1.95
C THR A 153 -14.55 9.01 -2.68
N GLN A 154 -13.39 8.91 -2.01
CA GLN A 154 -12.15 8.45 -2.62
C GLN A 154 -11.80 7.00 -2.28
N ARG A 155 -12.47 6.38 -1.30
CA ARG A 155 -12.20 4.99 -0.87
C ARG A 155 -13.43 4.09 -1.01
N LEU A 156 -14.55 4.41 -0.35
CA LEU A 156 -15.72 3.52 -0.32
C LEU A 156 -16.53 3.54 -1.63
N GLU A 157 -16.96 4.72 -2.09
CA GLU A 157 -17.82 4.88 -3.27
C GLU A 157 -17.25 4.20 -4.53
N PRO A 158 -15.96 4.40 -4.91
CA PRO A 158 -15.40 3.76 -6.10
C PRO A 158 -15.42 2.24 -6.01
N GLN A 159 -15.16 1.70 -4.82
CA GLN A 159 -15.06 0.26 -4.61
C GLN A 159 -16.44 -0.41 -4.53
N ILE A 160 -17.42 0.22 -3.89
CA ILE A 160 -18.82 -0.25 -3.87
C ILE A 160 -19.41 -0.21 -5.28
N LYS A 161 -19.16 0.87 -6.04
CA LYS A 161 -19.57 0.95 -7.44
C LYS A 161 -18.95 -0.18 -8.25
N MET A 162 -17.65 -0.40 -8.14
CA MET A 162 -16.96 -1.47 -8.86
C MET A 162 -17.49 -2.86 -8.48
N ALA A 163 -17.79 -3.10 -7.20
CA ALA A 163 -18.39 -4.35 -6.75
C ALA A 163 -19.76 -4.56 -7.41
N LYS A 164 -20.61 -3.54 -7.43
CA LYS A 164 -21.91 -3.57 -8.11
C LYS A 164 -21.80 -3.84 -9.60
N ASP A 165 -20.89 -3.16 -10.29
CA ASP A 165 -20.62 -3.36 -11.74
C ASP A 165 -20.16 -4.81 -12.03
N LYS A 166 -19.48 -5.46 -11.07
CA LYS A 166 -19.07 -6.87 -11.13
C LYS A 166 -20.15 -7.86 -10.65
N GLY A 167 -21.39 -7.42 -10.44
CA GLY A 167 -22.50 -8.26 -10.00
C GLY A 167 -22.57 -8.52 -8.49
N ASN A 168 -21.73 -7.85 -7.70
CA ASN A 168 -21.78 -7.88 -6.23
C ASN A 168 -22.57 -6.68 -5.72
N ASP A 169 -23.90 -6.69 -5.84
CA ASP A 169 -24.74 -5.64 -5.24
C ASP A 169 -24.67 -5.73 -3.71
N LEU A 170 -24.34 -4.63 -3.05
CA LEU A 170 -24.14 -4.55 -1.60
C LEU A 170 -25.28 -3.79 -0.90
N GLY A 171 -26.30 -3.34 -1.65
CA GLY A 171 -27.39 -2.53 -1.13
C GLY A 171 -27.08 -1.03 -1.16
N ASP A 172 -27.93 -0.24 -0.50
CA ASP A 172 -27.80 1.22 -0.41
C ASP A 172 -26.81 1.61 0.70
N PRO A 173 -25.67 2.25 0.38
CA PRO A 173 -24.67 2.64 1.37
C PRO A 173 -24.96 3.99 2.06
N SER A 174 -26.12 4.62 1.82
CA SER A 174 -26.41 5.97 2.36
C SER A 174 -26.31 6.06 3.88
N ALA A 175 -26.77 5.03 4.61
CA ALA A 175 -26.68 5.01 6.07
C ALA A 175 -25.24 4.81 6.58
N LEU A 176 -24.44 3.99 5.88
CA LEU A 176 -23.00 3.88 6.10
C LEU A 176 -22.31 5.24 5.99
N TYR A 177 -22.58 6.00 4.93
CA TYR A 177 -21.94 7.30 4.72
C TYR A 177 -22.27 8.29 5.83
N LYS A 178 -23.53 8.33 6.27
CA LYS A 178 -23.92 9.14 7.43
C LYS A 178 -23.20 8.73 8.72
N ASN A 179 -23.01 7.43 8.94
CA ASN A 179 -22.28 6.94 10.11
C ASN A 179 -20.78 7.20 10.00
N CYS A 180 -20.18 7.16 8.80
CA CYS A 180 -18.81 7.62 8.57
C CYS A 180 -18.64 9.08 9.02
N GLU A 181 -19.55 9.98 8.62
CA GLU A 181 -19.50 11.39 9.03
C GLU A 181 -19.58 11.61 10.54
N ALA A 182 -20.34 10.74 11.24
CA ALA A 182 -20.51 10.82 12.69
C ALA A 182 -19.35 10.18 13.48
N LEU A 183 -18.78 9.09 12.97
CA LEU A 183 -17.79 8.28 13.68
C LEU A 183 -16.36 8.71 13.39
N ILE A 184 -16.05 9.17 12.18
CA ILE A 184 -14.67 9.49 11.78
C ILE A 184 -14.27 10.82 12.44
N PRO A 185 -13.23 10.82 13.30
CA PRO A 185 -12.76 12.05 13.93
C PRO A 185 -12.15 12.99 12.89
N GLN A 186 -12.27 14.29 13.15
CA GLN A 186 -11.60 15.31 12.34
C GLN A 186 -10.18 15.52 12.87
N GLU A 187 -9.25 14.74 12.32
CA GLU A 187 -7.81 14.91 12.51
C GLU A 187 -7.16 15.46 11.23
N PRO A 188 -5.97 16.09 11.30
CA PRO A 188 -5.20 16.42 10.11
C PRO A 188 -4.89 15.17 9.25
N PRO A 189 -4.77 15.31 7.92
CA PRO A 189 -4.31 14.22 7.05
C PRO A 189 -2.92 13.74 7.47
N ALA A 190 -2.72 12.42 7.53
CA ALA A 190 -1.45 11.79 7.82
C ALA A 190 -0.89 11.15 6.54
N LEU A 191 0.42 11.22 6.34
CA LEU A 191 1.10 10.45 5.30
C LEU A 191 1.00 8.96 5.65
N VAL A 192 0.14 8.21 4.96
CA VAL A 192 -0.05 6.77 5.17
C VAL A 192 0.68 5.96 4.11
N HIS A 193 1.11 4.76 4.49
CA HIS A 193 1.58 3.74 3.55
C HIS A 193 0.46 3.34 2.59
N GLY A 194 -0.77 3.20 3.11
CA GLY A 194 -1.98 2.97 2.32
C GLY A 194 -2.30 1.51 2.05
N ASP A 195 -1.33 0.60 2.13
CA ASP A 195 -1.52 -0.86 2.03
C ASP A 195 -0.69 -1.62 3.09
N LEU A 196 -0.73 -1.19 4.36
CA LEU A 196 0.19 -1.69 5.38
C LEU A 196 -0.26 -3.00 6.05
N TRP A 197 -0.12 -4.12 5.35
CA TRP A 197 -0.27 -5.47 5.93
C TRP A 197 1.09 -6.13 6.14
N SER A 198 1.12 -7.31 6.78
CA SER A 198 2.38 -7.96 7.18
C SER A 198 3.30 -8.41 6.04
N GLY A 199 2.78 -8.45 4.80
CA GLY A 199 3.59 -8.65 3.60
C GLY A 199 4.34 -7.41 3.12
N ASN A 200 3.93 -6.21 3.56
CA ASN A 200 4.44 -4.93 3.06
C ASN A 200 5.39 -4.20 4.04
N TYR A 201 5.85 -4.90 5.08
CA TYR A 201 6.99 -4.46 5.88
C TYR A 201 8.06 -5.53 5.96
N MET A 202 9.30 -5.08 6.15
CA MET A 202 10.48 -5.92 6.21
C MET A 202 11.43 -5.42 7.31
N VAL A 203 12.28 -6.33 7.80
CA VAL A 203 13.42 -5.99 8.63
C VAL A 203 14.62 -5.76 7.72
N GLY A 204 15.08 -4.52 7.61
CA GLY A 204 16.27 -4.15 6.85
C GLY A 204 17.55 -4.81 7.38
N ASN A 205 18.63 -4.71 6.60
CA ASN A 205 19.89 -5.37 6.89
C ASN A 205 20.58 -4.91 8.19
N ARG A 206 20.23 -3.73 8.72
CA ARG A 206 20.70 -3.21 10.02
C ARG A 206 19.66 -3.38 11.11
N GLY A 207 18.61 -4.17 10.88
CA GLY A 207 17.52 -4.41 11.81
C GLY A 207 16.48 -3.28 11.86
N GLU A 208 16.52 -2.31 10.93
CA GLU A 208 15.55 -1.23 10.85
C GLU A 208 14.22 -1.65 10.19
N PRO A 209 13.08 -1.06 10.56
CA PRO A 209 11.85 -1.18 9.80
C PRO A 209 12.01 -0.64 8.37
N CYS A 210 11.49 -1.38 7.40
CA CYS A 210 11.44 -0.99 6.00
C CYS A 210 10.03 -1.25 5.44
N LEU A 211 9.45 -0.28 4.76
CA LEU A 211 8.16 -0.44 4.07
C LEU A 211 8.37 -0.67 2.58
N ILE A 212 7.50 -1.47 1.97
CA ILE A 212 7.51 -1.79 0.54
C ILE A 212 6.09 -1.77 -0.02
N ASP A 213 5.97 -1.58 -1.33
CA ASP A 213 4.73 -1.70 -2.09
C ASP A 213 3.60 -0.77 -1.60
N PRO A 214 3.84 0.55 -1.51
CA PRO A 214 2.88 1.46 -0.91
C PRO A 214 1.77 1.89 -1.88
N ALA A 215 0.62 2.27 -1.31
CA ALA A 215 -0.51 2.92 -1.98
C ALA A 215 -0.74 4.32 -1.36
N VAL A 216 0.31 5.15 -1.39
CA VAL A 216 0.44 6.39 -0.60
C VAL A 216 -0.70 7.38 -0.81
N SER A 217 -1.13 8.01 0.28
CA SER A 217 -1.92 9.23 0.27
C SER A 217 -1.76 9.97 1.61
N TYR A 218 -2.22 11.21 1.68
CA TYR A 218 -2.52 11.88 2.93
C TYR A 218 -3.95 11.52 3.35
N ALA A 219 -4.10 10.65 4.33
CA ALA A 219 -5.36 10.00 4.71
C ALA A 219 -5.53 9.97 6.24
N PRO A 220 -6.69 9.54 6.78
CA PRO A 220 -6.80 9.20 8.18
C PRO A 220 -5.77 8.12 8.57
N ARG A 221 -4.90 8.42 9.54
CA ARG A 221 -3.84 7.51 10.02
C ARG A 221 -4.34 6.15 10.49
N GLU A 222 -5.59 6.10 10.95
CA GLU A 222 -6.24 4.88 11.42
C GLU A 222 -6.50 3.88 10.27
N MET A 223 -6.42 4.30 9.00
CA MET A 223 -6.49 3.40 7.85
C MET A 223 -5.33 2.39 7.84
N ASP A 224 -4.09 2.84 8.04
CA ASP A 224 -2.94 1.95 8.15
C ASP A 224 -3.08 1.02 9.36
N LEU A 225 -3.50 1.54 10.52
CA LEU A 225 -3.75 0.71 11.71
C LEU A 225 -4.84 -0.34 11.48
N GLY A 226 -5.91 0.01 10.76
CA GLY A 226 -6.97 -0.90 10.35
C GLY A 226 -6.45 -2.02 9.44
N MET A 227 -5.61 -1.67 8.46
CA MET A 227 -4.98 -2.63 7.56
C MET A 227 -4.04 -3.59 8.30
N MET A 228 -3.20 -3.07 9.19
CA MET A 228 -2.28 -3.87 10.01
C MET A 228 -3.04 -4.91 10.85
N LYS A 229 -4.22 -4.55 11.36
CA LYS A 229 -5.07 -5.45 12.16
C LYS A 229 -5.90 -6.44 11.33
N LEU A 230 -6.06 -6.25 10.02
CA LEU A 230 -6.97 -7.05 9.19
C LEU A 230 -6.48 -8.48 8.98
N PHE A 231 -5.23 -8.64 8.56
CA PHE A 231 -4.60 -9.95 8.31
C PHE A 231 -3.62 -10.37 9.41
N GLY A 232 -3.37 -9.49 10.39
CA GLY A 232 -2.43 -9.73 11.48
C GLY A 232 -0.97 -9.80 11.01
N GLY A 233 -0.11 -10.37 11.85
CA GLY A 233 1.34 -10.45 11.61
C GLY A 233 2.13 -9.25 12.14
N PHE A 234 1.55 -8.50 13.08
CA PHE A 234 2.18 -7.39 13.80
C PHE A 234 2.16 -7.65 15.30
N ASP A 235 3.29 -7.38 15.97
CA ASP A 235 3.40 -7.50 17.41
C ASP A 235 2.56 -6.44 18.12
N LYS A 236 1.97 -6.82 19.26
CA LYS A 236 1.21 -5.90 20.11
C LYS A 236 2.02 -4.67 20.54
N GLU A 237 3.32 -4.86 20.81
CA GLU A 237 4.23 -3.79 21.22
C GLU A 237 4.33 -2.66 20.17
N ILE A 238 4.13 -2.96 18.88
CA ILE A 238 4.09 -1.92 17.82
C ILE A 238 2.94 -0.94 18.10
N PHE A 239 1.75 -1.46 18.36
CA PHE A 239 0.55 -0.66 18.62
C PHE A 239 0.64 0.08 19.96
N GLU A 240 1.13 -0.58 21.00
CA GLU A 240 1.35 0.04 22.32
C GLU A 240 2.34 1.21 22.20
N THR A 241 3.46 0.99 21.51
CA THR A 241 4.46 2.05 21.31
C THR A 241 3.95 3.17 20.41
N TYR A 242 3.18 2.85 19.36
CA TYR A 242 2.54 3.84 18.51
C TYR A 242 1.63 4.75 19.34
N GLU A 243 0.77 4.16 20.18
CA GLU A 243 -0.17 4.87 21.04
C GLU A 243 0.54 5.78 22.06
N GLU A 244 1.68 5.36 22.61
CA GLU A 244 2.51 6.21 23.48
C GLU A 244 3.04 7.48 22.77
N HIS A 245 3.37 7.38 21.49
CA HIS A 245 4.01 8.46 20.73
C HIS A 245 3.01 9.32 19.96
N PHE A 246 1.88 8.76 19.54
CA PHE A 246 0.81 9.46 18.83
C PHE A 246 -0.58 8.85 19.17
N PRO A 247 -1.11 9.17 20.37
CA PRO A 247 -2.35 8.60 20.89
C PRO A 247 -3.50 8.73 19.91
N THR A 248 -4.31 7.68 19.77
CA THR A 248 -5.52 7.67 18.93
C THR A 248 -6.69 8.38 19.60
N GLU A 249 -7.61 8.91 18.79
CA GLU A 249 -8.87 9.42 19.30
C GLU A 249 -9.67 8.28 19.95
N ALA A 250 -10.40 8.60 21.02
CA ALA A 250 -11.21 7.61 21.72
C ALA A 250 -12.14 6.86 20.74
N GLY A 251 -12.29 5.54 20.94
CA GLY A 251 -13.14 4.70 20.09
C GLY A 251 -12.46 4.08 18.86
N LEU A 252 -11.13 4.09 18.76
CA LEU A 252 -10.40 3.42 17.67
C LEU A 252 -10.91 1.99 17.41
N GLU A 253 -11.05 1.17 18.45
CA GLU A 253 -11.48 -0.23 18.32
C GLU A 253 -12.89 -0.37 17.72
N GLU A 254 -13.76 0.64 17.91
CA GLU A 254 -15.07 0.69 17.25
C GLU A 254 -14.98 1.11 15.78
N ARG A 255 -13.91 1.81 15.38
CA ARG A 255 -13.65 2.24 14.00
C ARG A 255 -12.78 1.27 13.20
N ILE A 256 -12.05 0.34 13.82
CA ILE A 256 -11.21 -0.63 13.10
C ILE A 256 -11.99 -1.37 11.99
N PRO A 257 -13.18 -1.95 12.24
CA PRO A 257 -13.92 -2.63 11.17
C PRO A 257 -14.38 -1.66 10.07
N LEU A 258 -14.65 -0.39 10.42
CA LEU A 258 -14.97 0.65 9.44
C LEU A 258 -13.79 0.85 8.50
N TRP A 259 -12.57 1.07 9.01
CA TRP A 259 -11.37 1.25 8.19
C TRP A 259 -11.06 0.03 7.32
N GLN A 260 -11.23 -1.18 7.88
CA GLN A 260 -11.04 -2.45 7.19
C GLN A 260 -12.00 -2.67 6.01
N LEU A 261 -13.17 -2.02 6.01
CA LEU A 261 -14.17 -2.14 4.94
C LEU A 261 -13.57 -1.81 3.58
N TYR A 262 -12.78 -0.74 3.49
CA TYR A 262 -12.12 -0.33 2.26
C TYR A 262 -11.24 -1.45 1.68
N TYR A 263 -10.37 -2.03 2.51
CA TYR A 263 -9.47 -3.11 2.09
C TYR A 263 -10.21 -4.39 1.73
N LEU A 264 -11.28 -4.73 2.46
CA LEU A 264 -12.12 -5.88 2.15
C LEU A 264 -12.90 -5.69 0.84
N LEU A 265 -13.32 -4.47 0.51
CA LEU A 265 -13.92 -4.15 -0.78
C LEU A 265 -12.90 -4.28 -1.93
N VAL A 266 -11.66 -3.80 -1.72
CA VAL A 266 -10.55 -4.02 -2.67
C VAL A 266 -10.35 -5.52 -2.91
N HIS A 267 -10.29 -6.33 -1.84
CA HIS A 267 -10.12 -7.78 -1.96
C HIS A 267 -11.32 -8.46 -2.63
N LEU A 268 -12.55 -8.05 -2.34
CA LEU A 268 -13.75 -8.51 -3.04
C LEU A 268 -13.65 -8.23 -4.54
N ASN A 269 -13.16 -7.04 -4.91
CA ASN A 269 -13.03 -6.62 -6.30
C ASN A 269 -11.89 -7.33 -7.06
N ILE A 270 -10.79 -7.71 -6.40
CA ILE A 270 -9.65 -8.39 -7.03
C ILE A 270 -9.84 -9.92 -7.00
N PHE A 271 -10.18 -10.49 -5.85
CA PHE A 271 -10.16 -11.94 -5.58
C PHE A 271 -11.54 -12.59 -5.54
N GLY A 272 -12.62 -11.81 -5.50
CA GLY A 272 -13.99 -12.28 -5.65
C GLY A 272 -14.72 -12.59 -4.34
N SER A 273 -15.79 -13.39 -4.45
CA SER A 273 -16.88 -13.47 -3.47
C SER A 273 -16.51 -14.03 -2.09
N GLY A 274 -15.31 -14.59 -1.90
CA GLY A 274 -14.83 -15.05 -0.60
C GLY A 274 -14.81 -13.96 0.48
N TYR A 275 -14.70 -12.69 0.08
CA TYR A 275 -14.70 -11.52 0.98
C TYR A 275 -16.08 -10.91 1.20
N ARG A 276 -17.09 -11.32 0.41
CA ARG A 276 -18.43 -10.69 0.40
C ARG A 276 -19.12 -10.75 1.76
N SER A 277 -19.03 -11.88 2.46
CA SER A 277 -19.68 -12.05 3.77
C SER A 277 -19.14 -11.07 4.82
N GLN A 278 -17.83 -10.85 4.84
CA GLN A 278 -17.18 -9.89 5.76
C GLN A 278 -17.56 -8.46 5.42
N VAL A 279 -17.53 -8.10 4.12
CA VAL A 279 -18.01 -6.79 3.63
C VAL A 279 -19.45 -6.56 4.07
N SER A 280 -20.37 -7.48 3.78
CA SER A 280 -21.78 -7.34 4.16
C SER A 280 -21.98 -7.26 5.68
N SER A 281 -21.22 -8.00 6.48
CA SER A 281 -21.30 -7.92 7.94
C SER A 281 -20.91 -6.55 8.47
N ILE A 282 -19.87 -5.94 7.89
CA ILE A 282 -19.42 -4.60 8.29
C ILE A 282 -20.43 -3.56 7.81
N LEU A 283 -20.90 -3.65 6.57
CA LEU A 283 -21.95 -2.75 6.06
C LEU A 283 -23.17 -2.76 6.97
N ASN A 284 -23.67 -3.94 7.35
CA ASN A 284 -24.82 -4.07 8.26
C ASN A 284 -24.58 -3.50 9.65
N ARG A 285 -23.33 -3.52 10.14
CA ARG A 285 -22.97 -2.95 11.44
C ARG A 285 -23.03 -1.43 11.46
N TYR A 286 -22.72 -0.79 10.32
CA TYR A 286 -22.65 0.66 10.19
C TYR A 286 -23.75 1.23 9.29
N SER A 287 -24.79 0.47 8.95
CA SER A 287 -25.97 0.96 8.21
C SER A 287 -27.18 1.15 9.11
#